data_AF-A0A1F9UGQ5-F1
#
_entry.id   AF-A0A1F9UGQ5-F1
#
_cell.length_a   1.000
_cell.length_b   1.000
_cell.length_c   1.000
_cell.angle_alpha   90.00
_cell.angle_beta   90.00
_cell.angle_gamma   90.00
#
_symmetry.space_group_name_H-M   'P 1'
#
loop_
_entity.id
_entity.type
_entity.pdbx_description
1 polymer ?
#
loop_
_entity_poly.entity_id
_entity_poly.type
_entity_poly.pdbx_seq_one_letter_code
_entity_poly.pdbx_strand_id
1 'polypeptide(L)'
;MPFATEQKKFGFKKEASRGTAEAAPSKFLAVGADSELTYSTALIPDDKIRGFKERFPSVPGVKEGTGSLAAVDVEASTVGDLLLGGLGSVVTAQPDAANSPTVFRHTFARLNSLLMPSFTFFVDRGISIKRYPLTIIKKLTFAGAVDGKAQVAADLLFKTEEPGSAFTPALGSPKPLMFFQTDFKVDGVTDLNVKSWSLSIDNGSVAQRTLNQSRDAKDIVSPGRFVIDGGLEIYFETDTQRQKFLAADAAALDLLLTGDIIEDAFKNQLEFKVPEIRYSAYPYGSIEDLLGAKVVFQAQYNAAAGYSLQAVLTNAVSGY
;
A
#
# COMPACT_ATOMS: atom_id res chain seq x y z
N MET A 1 26.35 -6.87 -26.33
CA MET A 1 25.79 -7.23 -25.02
C MET A 1 24.76 -6.17 -24.67
N PRO A 2 23.49 -6.52 -24.36
CA PRO A 2 22.53 -5.52 -23.90
C PRO A 2 22.99 -5.01 -22.53
N PHE A 3 23.18 -3.69 -22.41
CA PHE A 3 23.47 -3.04 -21.14
C PHE A 3 22.17 -2.97 -20.31
N ALA A 4 22.27 -3.13 -18.99
CA ALA A 4 21.15 -2.88 -18.09
C ALA A 4 20.80 -1.38 -18.16
N THR A 5 19.79 -1.03 -18.95
CA THR A 5 19.20 0.31 -18.94
C THR A 5 18.27 0.43 -17.74
N GLU A 6 18.12 1.62 -17.17
CA GLU A 6 17.16 1.92 -16.07
C GLU A 6 15.68 1.63 -16.39
N GLN A 7 15.37 1.19 -17.61
CA GLN A 7 14.02 0.82 -18.02
C GLN A 7 13.56 -0.47 -17.32
N LYS A 8 13.03 -0.33 -16.11
CA LYS A 8 12.23 -1.34 -15.44
C LYS A 8 10.76 -1.15 -15.81
N LYS A 9 10.06 -2.22 -16.20
CA LYS A 9 8.62 -2.18 -16.42
C LYS A 9 7.92 -3.06 -15.39
N PHE A 10 6.90 -2.51 -14.75
CA PHE A 10 6.10 -3.21 -13.75
C PHE A 10 4.68 -3.38 -14.26
N GLY A 11 4.28 -4.63 -14.42
CA GLY A 11 2.91 -5.03 -14.68
C GLY A 11 2.40 -5.92 -13.56
N PHE A 12 1.08 -5.96 -13.37
CA PHE A 12 0.47 -6.86 -12.41
C PHE A 12 -0.91 -7.29 -12.88
N LYS A 13 -1.37 -8.40 -12.31
CA LYS A 13 -2.72 -8.93 -12.51
C LYS A 13 -3.16 -9.70 -11.27
N LYS A 14 -4.41 -9.52 -10.85
CA LYS A 14 -5.03 -10.31 -9.79
C LYS A 14 -5.16 -11.76 -10.25
N GLU A 15 -4.75 -12.70 -9.41
CA GLU A 15 -4.80 -14.13 -9.75
C GLU A 15 -6.26 -14.62 -9.74
N ALA A 16 -6.67 -15.30 -10.81
CA ALA A 16 -7.98 -15.95 -10.85
C ALA A 16 -8.09 -17.10 -9.82
N SER A 17 -6.96 -17.78 -9.58
CA SER A 17 -6.82 -18.82 -8.57
C SER A 17 -5.55 -18.58 -7.78
N ARG A 18 -5.68 -18.52 -6.45
CA ARG A 18 -4.59 -18.21 -5.53
C ARG A 18 -3.37 -19.12 -5.79
N GLY A 19 -2.22 -18.50 -6.04
CA GLY A 19 -0.95 -19.18 -6.28
C GLY A 19 -0.79 -19.77 -7.66
N THR A 20 -1.74 -19.52 -8.58
CA THR A 20 -1.60 -19.85 -10.00
C THR A 20 -1.16 -18.59 -10.74
N ALA A 21 0.06 -18.63 -11.27
CA ALA A 21 0.66 -17.51 -11.98
C ALA A 21 -0.17 -17.12 -13.21
N GLU A 22 -0.48 -15.84 -13.33
CA GLU A 22 -1.09 -15.30 -14.55
C GLU A 22 -0.09 -15.33 -15.72
N ALA A 23 -0.61 -15.42 -16.95
CA ALA A 23 0.23 -15.50 -18.15
C ALA A 23 0.78 -14.13 -18.59
N ALA A 24 0.03 -13.05 -18.34
CA ALA A 24 0.38 -11.70 -18.75
C ALA A 24 -0.21 -10.65 -17.78
N PRO A 25 0.43 -9.47 -17.65
CA PRO A 25 -0.12 -8.36 -16.86
C PRO A 25 -1.38 -7.78 -17.51
N SER A 26 -2.31 -7.30 -16.69
CA SER A 26 -3.51 -6.57 -17.15
C SER A 26 -3.41 -5.07 -16.89
N LYS A 27 -2.66 -4.68 -15.86
CA LYS A 27 -2.45 -3.30 -15.43
C LYS A 27 -0.97 -3.04 -15.25
N PHE A 28 -0.57 -1.77 -15.37
CA PHE A 28 0.81 -1.33 -15.27
C PHE A 28 0.92 -0.21 -14.24
N LEU A 29 2.04 -0.18 -13.53
CA LEU A 29 2.34 0.86 -12.55
C LEU A 29 3.57 1.64 -12.99
N ALA A 30 3.45 2.96 -12.95
CA ALA A 30 4.61 3.83 -12.94
C ALA A 30 5.17 3.83 -11.51
N VAL A 31 6.35 3.24 -11.34
CA VAL A 31 6.99 3.09 -10.03
C VAL A 31 8.29 3.88 -9.99
N GLY A 32 8.70 4.32 -8.81
CA GLY A 32 10.00 4.95 -8.58
C GLY A 32 11.16 4.00 -8.85
N ALA A 33 12.33 4.56 -9.16
CA ALA A 33 13.54 3.82 -9.56
C ALA A 33 13.98 2.76 -8.52
N ASP A 34 13.74 3.05 -7.24
CA ASP A 34 14.09 2.21 -6.09
C ASP A 34 13.19 0.97 -5.93
N SER A 35 12.19 0.80 -6.80
CA SER A 35 11.31 -0.37 -6.76
C SER A 35 12.06 -1.63 -7.18
N GLU A 36 11.96 -2.68 -6.37
CA GLU A 36 12.66 -3.94 -6.58
C GLU A 36 11.87 -5.13 -6.02
N LEU A 37 11.98 -6.27 -6.71
CA LEU A 37 11.54 -7.57 -6.21
C LEU A 37 12.76 -8.48 -6.09
N THR A 38 13.01 -9.01 -4.89
CA THR A 38 14.20 -9.80 -4.58
C THR A 38 13.81 -11.19 -4.12
N TYR A 39 14.36 -12.18 -4.79
CA TYR A 39 14.20 -13.58 -4.45
C TYR A 39 15.55 -14.16 -4.04
N SER A 40 15.72 -14.36 -2.74
CA SER A 40 17.01 -14.75 -2.15
C SER A 40 16.96 -16.12 -1.50
N THR A 41 18.13 -16.73 -1.31
CA THR A 41 18.28 -17.98 -0.55
C THR A 41 19.05 -17.69 0.73
N ALA A 42 18.43 -17.94 1.88
CA ALA A 42 19.10 -17.87 3.18
C ALA A 42 20.08 -19.05 3.30
N LEU A 43 21.34 -18.78 3.64
CA LEU A 43 22.33 -19.83 3.88
C LEU A 43 22.26 -20.28 5.34
N ILE A 44 22.36 -21.59 5.57
CA ILE A 44 22.46 -22.19 6.89
C ILE A 44 23.94 -22.41 7.18
N PRO A 45 24.51 -21.70 8.17
CA PRO A 45 25.87 -21.94 8.62
C PRO A 45 26.17 -23.37 9.04
N ASP A 46 27.39 -23.84 8.80
CA ASP A 46 28.00 -24.89 9.62
C ASP A 46 28.90 -24.25 10.69
N ASP A 47 28.34 -24.07 11.88
CA ASP A 47 29.06 -23.51 13.04
C ASP A 47 29.71 -24.62 13.91
N LYS A 48 29.76 -25.87 13.42
CA LYS A 48 30.36 -26.98 14.17
C LYS A 48 31.89 -26.89 14.15
N ILE A 49 32.50 -27.05 15.33
CA ILE A 49 33.94 -27.11 15.49
C ILE A 49 34.44 -28.48 15.04
N ARG A 50 35.28 -28.52 13.99
CA ARG A 50 35.87 -29.77 13.44
C ARG A 50 37.40 -29.77 13.50
N GLY A 51 37.98 -29.08 14.49
CA GLY A 51 39.44 -28.98 14.66
C GLY A 51 40.15 -28.05 13.68
N PHE A 52 39.39 -27.32 12.84
CA PHE A 52 39.90 -26.25 11.98
C PHE A 52 39.41 -24.89 12.49
N LYS A 53 40.22 -23.84 12.30
CA LYS A 53 39.87 -22.46 12.67
C LYS A 53 38.89 -21.80 11.69
N GLU A 54 38.81 -22.33 10.47
CA GLU A 54 37.97 -21.81 9.39
C GLU A 54 36.56 -22.42 9.41
N ARG A 55 35.59 -21.67 8.88
CA ARG A 55 34.18 -22.11 8.79
C ARG A 55 34.01 -23.06 7.60
N PHE A 56 33.25 -24.12 7.81
CA PHE A 56 32.90 -25.04 6.73
C PHE A 56 31.83 -24.44 5.80
N PRO A 57 31.71 -24.95 4.54
CA PRO A 57 30.73 -24.46 3.59
C PRO A 57 29.31 -24.50 4.14
N SER A 58 28.57 -23.40 3.97
CA SER A 58 27.17 -23.31 4.36
C SER A 58 26.28 -24.09 3.41
N VAL A 59 25.15 -24.60 3.91
CA VAL A 59 24.16 -25.33 3.12
C VAL A 59 23.04 -24.36 2.72
N PRO A 60 22.50 -24.42 1.50
CA PRO A 60 21.41 -23.53 1.11
C PRO A 60 20.13 -23.87 1.87
N GLY A 61 19.60 -22.89 2.59
CA GLY A 61 18.37 -22.96 3.37
C GLY A 61 17.15 -22.48 2.60
N VAL A 62 16.25 -21.78 3.31
CA VAL A 62 14.95 -21.33 2.77
C VAL A 62 15.12 -20.26 1.69
N LYS A 63 14.16 -20.20 0.78
CA LYS A 63 14.05 -19.10 -0.17
C LYS A 63 13.01 -18.10 0.29
N GLU A 64 13.28 -16.82 0.06
CA GLU A 64 12.44 -15.71 0.49
C GLU A 64 12.19 -14.75 -0.67
N GLY A 65 10.92 -14.43 -0.92
CA GLY A 65 10.49 -13.45 -1.89
C GLY A 65 9.95 -12.21 -1.22
N THR A 66 10.66 -11.10 -1.34
CA THR A 66 10.26 -9.79 -0.81
C THR A 66 10.38 -8.74 -1.89
N GLY A 67 9.59 -7.68 -1.79
CA GLY A 67 9.67 -6.60 -2.74
C GLY A 67 9.15 -5.27 -2.19
N SER A 68 9.54 -4.19 -2.85
CA SER A 68 9.08 -2.85 -2.59
C SER A 68 8.66 -2.18 -3.89
N LEU A 69 7.50 -1.54 -3.87
CA LEU A 69 7.08 -0.56 -4.86
C LEU A 69 7.26 0.81 -4.22
N ALA A 70 8.18 1.61 -4.73
CA ALA A 70 8.47 2.94 -4.23
C ALA A 70 7.71 4.00 -5.03
N ALA A 71 7.22 5.03 -4.34
CA ALA A 71 6.74 6.28 -4.93
C ALA A 71 5.76 6.11 -6.11
N VAL A 72 4.79 5.19 -5.98
CA VAL A 72 3.72 5.05 -6.96
C VAL A 72 2.78 6.24 -6.81
N ASP A 73 2.50 6.92 -7.90
CA ASP A 73 1.57 8.05 -7.86
C ASP A 73 0.15 7.57 -7.54
N VAL A 74 -0.53 8.26 -6.62
CA VAL A 74 -1.90 7.91 -6.27
C VAL A 74 -2.82 8.42 -7.36
N GLU A 75 -3.21 7.52 -8.25
CA GLU A 75 -4.18 7.78 -9.30
C GLU A 75 -5.45 6.98 -9.05
N ALA A 76 -6.60 7.59 -9.28
CA ALA A 76 -7.88 6.95 -9.02
C ALA A 76 -8.09 5.66 -9.84
N SER A 77 -7.47 5.54 -11.02
CA SER A 77 -7.57 4.36 -11.88
C SER A 77 -6.78 3.15 -11.37
N THR A 78 -5.61 3.37 -10.77
CA THR A 78 -4.63 2.31 -10.44
C THR A 78 -4.56 1.98 -8.95
N VAL A 79 -4.85 2.93 -8.06
CA VAL A 79 -4.71 2.74 -6.61
C VAL A 79 -5.66 1.67 -6.05
N GLY A 80 -6.79 1.44 -6.69
CA GLY A 80 -7.82 0.50 -6.21
C GLY A 80 -7.33 -0.95 -6.09
N ASP A 81 -6.45 -1.42 -6.98
CA ASP A 81 -5.89 -2.78 -6.85
C ASP A 81 -4.92 -2.88 -5.68
N LEU A 82 -4.17 -1.81 -5.41
CA LEU A 82 -3.28 -1.74 -4.24
C LEU A 82 -4.12 -1.77 -2.96
N LEU A 83 -5.18 -0.96 -2.89
CA LEU A 83 -6.14 -0.96 -1.77
C LEU A 83 -6.78 -2.34 -1.58
N LEU A 84 -7.19 -3.02 -2.67
CA LEU A 84 -7.70 -4.38 -2.60
C LEU A 84 -6.65 -5.35 -2.04
N GLY A 85 -5.39 -5.26 -2.46
CA GLY A 85 -4.34 -6.13 -1.93
C GLY A 85 -4.01 -5.88 -0.45
N GLY A 86 -4.06 -4.62 -0.01
CA GLY A 86 -3.80 -4.26 1.38
C GLY A 86 -4.98 -4.53 2.34
N LEU A 87 -6.21 -4.22 1.91
CA LEU A 87 -7.42 -4.32 2.74
C LEU A 87 -8.19 -5.63 2.52
N GLY A 88 -8.19 -6.18 1.30
CA GLY A 88 -8.68 -7.52 1.01
C GLY A 88 -10.16 -7.65 0.65
N SER A 89 -10.99 -6.64 0.93
CA SER A 89 -12.41 -6.64 0.59
C SER A 89 -12.78 -5.36 -0.15
N VAL A 90 -13.65 -5.47 -1.15
CA VAL A 90 -14.20 -4.35 -1.91
C VAL A 90 -15.67 -4.58 -2.19
N VAL A 91 -16.48 -3.54 -1.98
CA VAL A 91 -17.89 -3.51 -2.41
C VAL A 91 -18.02 -2.39 -3.43
N THR A 92 -18.54 -2.73 -4.61
CA THR A 92 -18.73 -1.77 -5.71
C THR A 92 -20.21 -1.46 -5.89
N ALA A 93 -20.54 -0.18 -6.03
CA ALA A 93 -21.87 0.29 -6.35
C ALA A 93 -21.80 1.41 -7.40
N GLN A 94 -22.83 1.52 -8.23
CA GLN A 94 -23.06 2.69 -9.07
C GLN A 94 -23.87 3.71 -8.27
N PRO A 95 -23.34 4.91 -7.99
CA PRO A 95 -24.07 5.92 -7.22
C PRO A 95 -25.26 6.50 -8.01
N ASP A 96 -25.15 6.60 -9.33
CA ASP A 96 -26.24 7.04 -10.21
C ASP A 96 -26.17 6.30 -11.55
N ALA A 97 -26.74 5.09 -11.60
CA ALA A 97 -26.74 4.27 -12.80
C ALA A 97 -27.59 4.85 -13.95
N ALA A 98 -28.48 5.80 -13.68
CA ALA A 98 -29.38 6.37 -14.66
C ALA A 98 -28.75 7.55 -15.41
N ASN A 99 -28.08 8.45 -14.69
CA ASN A 99 -27.49 9.66 -15.28
C ASN A 99 -25.97 9.58 -15.46
N SER A 100 -25.27 8.86 -14.59
CA SER A 100 -23.80 8.75 -14.64
C SER A 100 -23.34 7.27 -14.63
N PRO A 101 -23.69 6.49 -15.67
CA PRO A 101 -23.47 5.04 -15.71
C PRO A 101 -21.97 4.67 -15.76
N THR A 102 -21.07 5.60 -16.05
CA THR A 102 -19.63 5.30 -16.06
C THR A 102 -18.98 5.45 -14.69
N VAL A 103 -19.71 5.93 -13.67
CA VAL A 103 -19.18 6.20 -12.34
C VAL A 103 -19.41 5.01 -11.42
N PHE A 104 -18.34 4.56 -10.77
CA PHE A 104 -18.38 3.50 -9.77
C PHE A 104 -17.80 4.00 -8.45
N ARG A 105 -18.44 3.59 -7.34
CA ARG A 105 -17.97 3.81 -5.98
C ARG A 105 -17.57 2.47 -5.38
N HIS A 106 -16.30 2.37 -4.98
CA HIS A 106 -15.70 1.22 -4.35
C HIS A 106 -15.41 1.51 -2.88
N THR A 107 -15.97 0.70 -2.00
CA THR A 107 -15.71 0.77 -0.57
C THR A 107 -14.81 -0.39 -0.20
N PHE A 108 -13.55 -0.08 0.12
CA PHE A 108 -12.57 -1.04 0.59
C PHE A 108 -12.58 -1.11 2.11
N ALA A 109 -12.57 -2.33 2.63
CA ALA A 109 -12.55 -2.61 4.06
C ALA A 109 -11.65 -3.80 4.35
N ARG A 110 -11.22 -3.92 5.60
CA ARG A 110 -10.42 -5.07 6.05
C ARG A 110 -11.20 -6.37 5.86
N LEU A 111 -10.64 -7.31 5.11
CA LEU A 111 -11.09 -8.69 5.04
C LEU A 111 -10.70 -9.43 6.33
N ASN A 112 -11.70 -9.99 7.00
CA ASN A 112 -11.46 -10.80 8.21
C ASN A 112 -11.13 -12.26 7.84
N SER A 113 -10.04 -12.45 7.08
CA SER A 113 -9.55 -13.76 6.62
C SER A 113 -8.04 -13.81 6.72
N LEU A 114 -7.49 -15.01 6.88
CA LEU A 114 -6.05 -15.27 6.81
C LEU A 114 -5.50 -15.18 5.39
N LEU A 115 -6.37 -15.32 4.38
CA LEU A 115 -6.00 -15.37 2.97
C LEU A 115 -6.42 -14.08 2.27
N MET A 116 -5.46 -13.17 2.10
CA MET A 116 -5.64 -11.92 1.35
C MET A 116 -5.63 -12.16 -0.15
N PRO A 117 -6.25 -11.30 -0.99
CA PRO A 117 -6.19 -11.42 -2.44
C PRO A 117 -4.75 -11.50 -2.95
N SER A 118 -4.50 -12.41 -3.91
CA SER A 118 -3.18 -12.61 -4.48
C SER A 118 -3.06 -12.04 -5.90
N PHE A 119 -1.85 -11.60 -6.22
CA PHE A 119 -1.50 -11.00 -7.49
C PHE A 119 -0.27 -11.70 -8.08
N THR A 120 -0.18 -11.74 -9.40
CA THR A 120 1.06 -12.02 -10.10
C THR A 120 1.67 -10.68 -10.54
N PHE A 121 2.88 -10.38 -10.07
CA PHE A 121 3.65 -9.24 -10.57
C PHE A 121 4.59 -9.69 -11.69
N PHE A 122 4.79 -8.82 -12.66
CA PHE A 122 5.65 -9.02 -13.82
C PHE A 122 6.66 -7.89 -13.87
N VAL A 123 7.95 -8.25 -13.93
CA VAL A 123 9.05 -7.29 -13.99
C VAL A 123 9.92 -7.59 -15.20
N ASP A 124 10.04 -6.62 -16.09
CA ASP A 124 11.01 -6.60 -17.17
C ASP A 124 12.18 -5.70 -16.76
N ARG A 125 13.39 -6.27 -16.66
CA ARG A 125 14.63 -5.56 -16.33
C ARG A 125 15.50 -5.32 -17.58
N GLY A 126 14.96 -5.48 -18.78
CA GLY A 126 15.68 -5.40 -20.05
C GLY A 126 16.56 -6.62 -20.38
N ILE A 127 17.10 -7.30 -19.35
CA ILE A 127 17.92 -8.51 -19.52
C ILE A 127 17.07 -9.77 -19.36
N SER A 128 16.13 -9.75 -18.42
CA SER A 128 15.25 -10.88 -18.17
C SER A 128 13.89 -10.39 -17.71
N ILE A 129 12.88 -11.18 -18.05
CA ILE A 129 11.51 -10.94 -17.66
C ILE A 129 11.13 -12.03 -16.67
N LYS A 130 10.63 -11.60 -15.52
CA LYS A 130 10.29 -12.48 -14.41
C LYS A 130 8.85 -12.23 -13.99
N ARG A 131 8.21 -13.28 -13.50
CA ARG A 131 6.90 -13.21 -12.85
C ARG A 131 7.00 -13.75 -11.43
N TYR A 132 6.21 -13.13 -10.55
CA TYR A 132 6.22 -13.37 -9.12
C TYR A 132 4.80 -13.76 -8.70
N PRO A 133 4.46 -15.06 -8.75
CA PRO A 133 3.14 -15.52 -8.36
C PRO A 133 2.97 -15.53 -6.85
N LEU A 134 1.70 -15.58 -6.43
CA LEU A 134 1.27 -15.48 -5.04
C LEU A 134 1.87 -14.25 -4.35
N THR A 135 1.86 -13.10 -5.02
CA THR A 135 2.28 -11.85 -4.39
C THR A 135 1.13 -11.30 -3.55
N ILE A 136 1.42 -11.01 -2.29
CA ILE A 136 0.52 -10.34 -1.35
C ILE A 136 1.14 -8.99 -0.99
N ILE A 137 0.31 -7.96 -1.00
CA ILE A 137 0.70 -6.64 -0.48
C ILE A 137 0.64 -6.72 1.04
N LYS A 138 1.79 -6.62 1.71
CA LYS A 138 1.86 -6.64 3.17
C LYS A 138 1.51 -5.29 3.76
N LYS A 139 2.13 -4.24 3.22
CA LYS A 139 2.04 -2.89 3.76
C LYS A 139 1.80 -1.88 2.65
N LEU A 140 0.93 -0.91 2.89
CA LEU A 140 0.77 0.28 2.06
C LEU A 140 1.11 1.49 2.90
N THR A 141 1.88 2.42 2.35
CA THR A 141 2.18 3.70 3.01
C THR A 141 1.84 4.82 2.05
N PHE A 142 0.75 5.52 2.34
CA PHE A 142 0.34 6.72 1.65
C PHE A 142 0.99 7.94 2.29
N ALA A 143 1.41 8.89 1.47
CA ALA A 143 1.95 10.15 1.94
C ALA A 143 1.59 11.29 0.98
N GLY A 144 1.46 12.49 1.54
CA GLY A 144 1.29 13.73 0.81
C GLY A 144 1.93 14.89 1.57
N ALA A 145 2.49 15.84 0.84
CA ALA A 145 3.07 17.06 1.40
C ALA A 145 2.63 18.27 0.56
N VAL A 146 2.66 19.46 1.16
CA VAL A 146 2.44 20.74 0.47
C VAL A 146 3.28 20.82 -0.81
N ASP A 147 2.67 21.38 -1.86
CA ASP A 147 3.21 21.49 -3.23
C ASP A 147 3.50 20.14 -3.93
N GLY A 148 3.18 19.02 -3.28
CA GLY A 148 3.40 17.68 -3.79
C GLY A 148 2.17 16.99 -4.35
N LYS A 149 2.42 15.81 -4.91
CA LYS A 149 1.42 14.81 -5.26
C LYS A 149 1.31 13.76 -4.17
N ALA A 150 0.14 13.16 -4.02
CA ALA A 150 -0.02 12.00 -3.14
C ALA A 150 0.67 10.78 -3.75
N GLN A 151 1.44 10.06 -2.93
CA GLN A 151 2.17 8.87 -3.33
C GLN A 151 1.87 7.70 -2.40
N VAL A 152 1.97 6.50 -2.93
CA VAL A 152 1.85 5.25 -2.19
C VAL A 152 3.09 4.40 -2.40
N ALA A 153 3.65 3.90 -1.30
CA ALA A 153 4.64 2.84 -1.31
C ALA A 153 4.01 1.53 -0.86
N ALA A 154 4.44 0.40 -1.42
CA ALA A 154 3.92 -0.92 -1.08
C ALA A 154 5.05 -1.90 -0.77
N ASP A 155 4.94 -2.60 0.36
CA ASP A 155 5.79 -3.74 0.67
C ASP A 155 5.09 -5.03 0.25
N LEU A 156 5.80 -5.87 -0.48
CA LEU A 156 5.28 -7.07 -1.11
C LEU A 156 5.97 -8.32 -0.56
N LEU A 157 5.20 -9.39 -0.41
CA LEU A 157 5.71 -10.74 -0.18
C LEU A 157 5.26 -11.63 -1.33
N PHE A 158 6.12 -12.50 -1.84
CA PHE A 158 5.75 -13.45 -2.89
C PHE A 158 6.40 -14.81 -2.68
N LYS A 159 5.82 -15.85 -3.30
CA LYS A 159 6.21 -17.24 -3.03
C LYS A 159 7.48 -17.65 -3.77
N THR A 160 7.57 -17.30 -5.04
CA THR A 160 8.62 -17.78 -5.92
C THR A 160 8.87 -16.79 -7.07
N GLU A 161 9.94 -17.02 -7.82
CA GLU A 161 10.26 -16.30 -9.05
C GLU A 161 10.27 -17.29 -10.22
N GLU A 162 9.51 -16.97 -11.26
CA GLU A 162 9.43 -17.77 -12.48
C GLU A 162 9.81 -16.94 -13.71
N PRO A 163 10.27 -17.58 -14.81
CA PRO A 163 10.43 -16.90 -16.09
C PRO A 163 9.09 -16.31 -16.58
N GLY A 164 9.13 -15.06 -17.05
CA GLY A 164 7.99 -14.39 -17.68
C GLY A 164 8.12 -14.32 -19.21
N SER A 165 7.01 -14.04 -19.87
CA SER A 165 6.98 -13.72 -21.31
C SER A 165 7.06 -12.21 -21.54
N ALA A 166 7.50 -11.79 -22.72
CA ALA A 166 7.54 -10.38 -23.09
C ALA A 166 6.15 -9.73 -23.04
N PHE A 167 6.12 -8.48 -22.58
CA PHE A 167 4.91 -7.67 -22.52
C PHE A 167 5.21 -6.20 -22.84
N THR A 168 4.19 -5.51 -23.36
CA THR A 168 4.27 -4.09 -23.68
C THR A 168 3.52 -3.29 -22.60
N PRO A 169 4.18 -2.33 -21.94
CA PRO A 169 3.53 -1.53 -20.91
C PRO A 169 2.52 -0.58 -21.55
N ALA A 170 1.33 -0.50 -20.96
CA ALA A 170 0.30 0.48 -21.28
C ALA A 170 0.09 1.39 -20.06
N LEU A 171 0.78 2.53 -20.07
CA LEU A 171 0.63 3.57 -19.05
C LEU A 171 -0.27 4.68 -19.62
N GLY A 172 -1.25 5.11 -18.84
CA GLY A 172 -2.10 6.25 -19.19
C GLY A 172 -1.37 7.58 -19.03
N SER A 173 -2.04 8.68 -19.40
CA SER A 173 -1.57 10.02 -19.00
C SER A 173 -1.62 10.13 -17.47
N PRO A 174 -0.53 10.57 -16.82
CA PRO A 174 -0.50 10.64 -15.37
C PRO A 174 -1.51 11.66 -14.87
N LYS A 175 -2.32 11.25 -13.89
CA LYS A 175 -3.35 12.06 -13.23
C LYS A 175 -3.29 11.87 -11.71
N PRO A 176 -2.16 12.22 -11.09
CA PRO A 176 -1.99 12.05 -9.65
C PRO A 176 -2.97 12.95 -8.88
N LEU A 177 -3.48 12.44 -7.76
CA LEU A 177 -4.22 13.26 -6.82
C LEU A 177 -3.25 14.21 -6.11
N MET A 178 -3.53 15.51 -6.18
CA MET A 178 -2.62 16.55 -5.71
C MET A 178 -2.94 16.98 -4.28
N PHE A 179 -1.93 17.39 -3.52
CA PHE A 179 -2.10 17.81 -2.12
C PHE A 179 -3.08 18.99 -1.98
N PHE A 180 -3.00 19.99 -2.85
CA PHE A 180 -3.86 21.19 -2.79
C PHE A 180 -5.35 20.91 -3.00
N GLN A 181 -5.71 19.70 -3.46
CA GLN A 181 -7.09 19.24 -3.64
C GLN A 181 -7.54 18.31 -2.51
N THR A 182 -6.72 18.16 -1.46
CA THR A 182 -7.01 17.32 -0.29
C THR A 182 -7.79 18.13 0.74
N ASP A 183 -8.95 17.62 1.14
CA ASP A 183 -9.70 18.09 2.29
C ASP A 183 -9.36 17.21 3.48
N PHE A 184 -8.74 17.81 4.49
CA PHE A 184 -8.26 17.15 5.68
C PHE A 184 -9.17 17.51 6.85
N LYS A 185 -9.84 16.53 7.46
CA LYS A 185 -10.77 16.77 8.57
C LYS A 185 -10.37 16.03 9.82
N VAL A 186 -10.34 16.75 10.94
CA VAL A 186 -10.21 16.17 12.28
C VAL A 186 -11.51 16.45 13.03
N ASP A 187 -12.15 15.40 13.52
CA ASP A 187 -13.48 15.46 14.17
C ASP A 187 -14.54 16.16 13.32
N GLY A 188 -14.47 15.96 12.00
CA GLY A 188 -15.39 16.56 11.03
C GLY A 188 -15.11 18.03 10.69
N VAL A 189 -14.10 18.66 11.29
CA VAL A 189 -13.70 20.05 11.00
C VAL A 189 -12.50 20.05 10.06
N THR A 190 -12.59 20.78 8.95
CA THR A 190 -11.48 20.92 7.99
C THR A 190 -10.32 21.70 8.62
N ASP A 191 -9.11 21.16 8.49
CA ASP A 191 -7.86 21.78 8.94
C ASP A 191 -6.98 22.12 7.74
N LEU A 192 -6.68 23.41 7.56
CA LEU A 192 -5.85 23.94 6.48
C LEU A 192 -4.37 24.09 6.88
N ASN A 193 -4.03 23.80 8.13
CA ASN A 193 -2.69 23.96 8.69
C ASN A 193 -1.82 22.72 8.53
N VAL A 194 -2.32 21.70 7.85
CA VAL A 194 -1.60 20.46 7.58
C VAL A 194 -0.58 20.71 6.48
N LYS A 195 0.68 20.43 6.80
CA LYS A 195 1.81 20.54 5.87
C LYS A 195 2.15 19.23 5.19
N SER A 196 2.09 18.15 5.95
CA SER A 196 2.32 16.81 5.42
C SER A 196 1.53 15.79 6.21
N TRP A 197 1.19 14.69 5.55
CA TRP A 197 0.50 13.56 6.17
C TRP A 197 1.07 12.25 5.66
N SER A 198 0.96 11.22 6.50
CA SER A 198 1.27 9.84 6.16
C SER A 198 0.25 8.90 6.80
N LEU A 199 -0.11 7.86 6.07
CA LEU A 199 -0.99 6.79 6.52
C LEU A 199 -0.42 5.44 6.08
N SER A 200 -0.07 4.61 7.05
CA SER A 200 0.47 3.27 6.86
C SER A 200 -0.57 2.23 7.26
N ILE A 201 -0.77 1.24 6.40
CA ILE A 201 -1.69 0.11 6.57
C ILE A 201 -0.87 -1.17 6.46
N ASP A 202 -0.72 -1.92 7.54
CA ASP A 202 -0.05 -3.24 7.56
C ASP A 202 -1.08 -4.33 7.87
N ASN A 203 -1.18 -5.33 6.99
CA ASN A 203 -2.09 -6.46 7.16
C ASN A 203 -1.48 -7.64 7.91
N GLY A 204 -0.24 -7.54 8.37
CA GLY A 204 0.40 -8.57 9.17
C GLY A 204 0.70 -9.86 8.41
N SER A 205 0.90 -9.77 7.08
CA SER A 205 1.23 -10.90 6.23
C SER A 205 2.63 -11.45 6.48
N VAL A 206 2.74 -12.78 6.49
CA VAL A 206 3.98 -13.54 6.69
C VAL A 206 4.02 -14.77 5.78
N ALA A 207 5.23 -15.16 5.37
CA ALA A 207 5.44 -16.40 4.63
C ALA A 207 5.17 -17.62 5.53
N GLN A 208 4.17 -18.43 5.19
CA GLN A 208 3.89 -19.69 5.88
C GLN A 208 4.82 -20.78 5.37
N ARG A 209 5.61 -21.35 6.26
CA ARG A 209 6.50 -22.47 5.97
C ARG A 209 6.05 -23.71 6.73
N THR A 210 5.85 -24.79 6.00
CA THR A 210 5.56 -26.12 6.55
C THR A 210 6.32 -27.14 5.72
N LEU A 211 6.38 -28.40 6.18
CA LEU A 211 6.92 -29.49 5.37
C LEU A 211 6.17 -29.56 4.02
N ASN A 212 6.85 -29.22 2.93
CA ASN A 212 6.29 -29.17 1.58
C ASN A 212 7.26 -29.70 0.50
N GLN A 213 8.38 -30.33 0.91
CA GLN A 213 9.45 -30.82 0.02
C GLN A 213 10.04 -29.74 -0.91
N SER A 214 9.89 -28.46 -0.55
CA SER A 214 10.45 -27.31 -1.26
C SER A 214 11.19 -26.40 -0.28
N ARG A 215 12.05 -25.52 -0.82
CA ARG A 215 12.65 -24.41 -0.06
C ARG A 215 11.78 -23.15 -0.08
N ASP A 216 10.75 -23.14 -0.92
CA ASP A 216 9.79 -22.03 -1.03
C ASP A 216 8.76 -22.06 0.09
N ALA A 217 8.20 -20.89 0.38
CA ALA A 217 7.03 -20.80 1.25
C ALA A 217 5.88 -21.65 0.69
N LYS A 218 5.11 -22.29 1.57
CA LYS A 218 3.91 -23.02 1.15
C LYS A 218 2.86 -22.04 0.65
N ASP A 219 2.62 -21.00 1.44
CA ASP A 219 1.67 -19.92 1.20
C ASP A 219 2.16 -18.63 1.91
N ILE A 220 1.44 -17.53 1.75
CA ILE A 220 1.60 -16.29 2.50
C ILE A 220 0.28 -16.01 3.21
N VAL A 221 0.31 -15.93 4.52
CA VAL A 221 -0.91 -15.80 5.35
C VAL A 221 -0.83 -14.56 6.21
N SER A 222 -1.97 -14.04 6.63
CA SER A 222 -2.08 -12.78 7.39
C SER A 222 -2.61 -13.01 8.82
N PRO A 223 -1.85 -13.71 9.68
CA PRO A 223 -2.24 -13.99 11.07
C PRO A 223 -1.93 -12.81 12.00
N GLY A 224 -1.10 -11.86 11.55
CA GLY A 224 -0.71 -10.69 12.33
C GLY A 224 -1.89 -9.76 12.63
N ARG A 225 -1.67 -8.86 13.58
CA ARG A 225 -2.63 -7.78 13.83
C ARG A 225 -2.65 -6.85 12.63
N PHE A 226 -3.85 -6.38 12.30
CA PHE A 226 -4.02 -5.29 11.34
C PHE A 226 -3.65 -3.99 12.05
N VAL A 227 -2.59 -3.33 11.57
CA VAL A 227 -2.04 -2.13 12.19
C VAL A 227 -2.16 -0.97 11.22
N ILE A 228 -2.71 0.13 11.71
CA ILE A 228 -2.81 1.38 10.97
C ILE A 228 -2.18 2.47 11.82
N ASP A 229 -1.09 3.02 11.31
CA ASP A 229 -0.34 4.09 11.95
C ASP A 229 -0.21 5.24 10.96
N GLY A 230 -0.03 6.44 11.45
CA GLY A 230 0.18 7.58 10.60
C GLY A 230 0.79 8.75 11.34
N GLY A 231 1.00 9.83 10.62
CA GLY A 231 1.54 11.04 11.19
C GLY A 231 1.22 12.26 10.35
N LEU A 232 1.25 13.41 11.02
CA LEU A 232 0.87 14.71 10.49
C LEU A 232 1.88 15.74 10.93
N GLU A 233 2.22 16.66 10.05
CA GLU A 233 2.93 17.88 10.40
C GLU A 233 1.94 19.03 10.29
N ILE A 234 1.68 19.71 11.40
CA ILE A 234 0.65 20.75 11.50
C ILE A 234 1.21 22.03 12.15
N TYR A 235 0.78 23.19 11.67
CA TYR A 235 1.00 24.46 12.37
C TYR A 235 0.01 24.62 13.52
N PHE A 236 0.41 25.35 14.57
CA PHE A 236 -0.49 25.62 15.69
C PHE A 236 -1.39 26.82 15.42
N GLU A 237 -2.69 26.56 15.51
CA GLU A 237 -3.68 27.63 15.73
C GLU A 237 -4.33 27.52 17.12
N THR A 238 -4.49 26.31 17.64
CA THR A 238 -5.15 26.05 18.93
C THR A 238 -4.51 24.89 19.71
N ASP A 239 -4.69 24.84 21.04
CA ASP A 239 -4.19 23.75 21.90
C ASP A 239 -5.19 22.57 22.00
N THR A 240 -6.35 22.64 21.32
CA THR A 240 -7.43 21.64 21.43
C THR A 240 -6.96 20.22 21.10
N GLN A 241 -6.24 20.04 19.99
CA GLN A 241 -5.76 18.72 19.59
C GLN A 241 -4.68 18.18 20.54
N ARG A 242 -3.89 19.07 21.14
CA ARG A 242 -2.91 18.67 22.14
C ARG A 242 -3.57 18.29 23.46
N GLN A 243 -4.63 18.97 23.89
CA GLN A 243 -5.38 18.56 25.08
C GLN A 243 -5.96 17.15 24.90
N LYS A 244 -6.45 16.81 23.70
CA LYS A 244 -6.86 15.44 23.38
C LYS A 244 -5.72 14.44 23.50
N PHE A 245 -4.53 14.78 23.02
CA PHE A 245 -3.34 13.92 23.21
C PHE A 245 -3.03 13.71 24.70
N LEU A 246 -3.03 14.77 25.52
CA LEU A 246 -2.77 14.68 26.95
C LEU A 246 -3.85 13.90 27.72
N ALA A 247 -5.10 14.01 27.29
CA ALA A 247 -6.23 13.26 27.84
C ALA A 247 -6.34 11.82 27.30
N ALA A 248 -5.54 11.46 26.28
CA ALA A 248 -5.66 10.23 25.51
C ALA A 248 -7.05 10.03 24.87
N ASP A 249 -7.71 11.13 24.54
CA ASP A 249 -9.01 11.14 23.87
C ASP A 249 -8.88 10.71 22.40
N ALA A 250 -9.94 10.08 21.90
CA ALA A 250 -10.05 9.75 20.49
C ALA A 250 -10.35 10.98 19.64
N ALA A 251 -9.86 10.96 18.40
CA ALA A 251 -10.30 11.85 17.34
C ALA A 251 -10.72 11.04 16.11
N ALA A 252 -11.60 11.59 15.28
CA ALA A 252 -11.88 11.04 13.95
C ALA A 252 -11.01 11.75 12.91
N LEU A 253 -10.50 11.02 11.93
CA LEU A 253 -9.70 11.55 10.83
C LEU A 253 -10.32 11.13 9.49
N ASP A 254 -10.64 12.12 8.65
CA ASP A 254 -11.08 11.92 7.28
C ASP A 254 -10.13 12.64 6.30
N LEU A 255 -9.64 11.90 5.31
CA LEU A 255 -8.76 12.42 4.26
C LEU A 255 -9.45 12.26 2.92
N LEU A 256 -9.86 13.36 2.27
CA LEU A 256 -10.51 13.32 0.97
C LEU A 256 -9.61 13.94 -0.10
N LEU A 257 -9.05 13.11 -0.97
CA LEU A 257 -8.32 13.55 -2.16
C LEU A 257 -9.28 13.62 -3.34
N THR A 258 -9.35 14.76 -4.00
CA THR A 258 -10.22 14.97 -5.17
C THR A 258 -9.39 15.25 -6.43
N GLY A 259 -9.77 14.64 -7.55
CA GLY A 259 -9.18 14.84 -8.87
C GLY A 259 -10.20 15.31 -9.91
N ASP A 260 -9.92 14.99 -11.17
CA ASP A 260 -10.73 15.40 -12.33
C ASP A 260 -12.16 14.84 -12.31
N ILE A 261 -13.07 15.55 -12.97
CA ILE A 261 -14.44 15.08 -13.25
C ILE A 261 -14.38 13.80 -14.10
N ILE A 262 -15.21 12.83 -13.71
CA ILE A 262 -15.46 11.59 -14.47
C ILE A 262 -16.63 11.83 -15.43
N GLU A 263 -17.78 12.16 -14.85
CA GLU A 263 -19.07 12.37 -15.54
C GLU A 263 -19.94 13.25 -14.63
N ASP A 264 -20.66 14.21 -15.22
CA ASP A 264 -21.48 15.20 -14.51
C ASP A 264 -20.76 15.89 -13.33
N ALA A 265 -21.31 15.76 -12.13
CA ALA A 265 -20.73 16.32 -10.90
C ALA A 265 -19.78 15.34 -10.19
N PHE A 266 -19.67 14.09 -10.66
CA PHE A 266 -18.83 13.08 -10.02
C PHE A 266 -17.37 13.25 -10.43
N LYS A 267 -16.50 13.28 -9.42
CA LYS A 267 -15.06 13.41 -9.60
C LYS A 267 -14.35 12.13 -9.21
N ASN A 268 -13.15 11.94 -9.74
CA ASN A 268 -12.21 10.95 -9.24
C ASN A 268 -11.87 11.32 -7.80
N GLN A 269 -12.13 10.44 -6.85
CA GLN A 269 -11.97 10.74 -5.43
C GLN A 269 -11.44 9.53 -4.67
N LEU A 270 -10.52 9.76 -3.75
CA LEU A 270 -10.08 8.78 -2.76
C LEU A 270 -10.29 9.35 -1.37
N GLU A 271 -11.09 8.68 -0.56
CA GLU A 271 -11.41 9.08 0.80
C GLU A 271 -10.92 8.01 1.77
N PHE A 272 -10.14 8.39 2.78
CA PHE A 272 -9.82 7.53 3.92
C PHE A 272 -10.63 7.98 5.12
N LYS A 273 -11.45 7.08 5.66
CA LYS A 273 -12.25 7.29 6.88
C LYS A 273 -11.67 6.51 8.03
N VAL A 274 -11.16 7.22 9.03
CA VAL A 274 -10.54 6.67 10.23
C VAL A 274 -11.35 7.14 11.44
N PRO A 275 -12.37 6.39 11.88
CA PRO A 275 -13.33 6.87 12.86
C PRO A 275 -12.75 7.06 14.26
N GLU A 276 -11.64 6.39 14.57
CA GLU A 276 -10.99 6.47 15.87
C GLU A 276 -9.46 6.41 15.70
N ILE A 277 -8.80 7.55 15.88
CA ILE A 277 -7.35 7.66 16.05
C ILE A 277 -7.01 8.07 17.48
N ARG A 278 -5.88 7.58 17.98
CA ARG A 278 -5.26 8.07 19.22
C ARG A 278 -3.85 8.56 18.92
N TYR A 279 -3.55 9.76 19.40
CA TYR A 279 -2.23 10.33 19.30
C TYR A 279 -1.25 9.58 20.21
N SER A 280 -0.15 9.10 19.66
CA SER A 280 0.92 8.40 20.39
C SER A 280 2.12 9.31 20.66
N ALA A 281 2.32 10.33 19.81
CA ALA A 281 3.32 11.36 20.02
C ALA A 281 2.83 12.71 19.53
N TYR A 282 3.15 13.76 20.27
CA TYR A 282 2.85 15.15 19.91
C TYR A 282 4.04 16.08 20.22
N PRO A 283 5.23 15.83 19.65
CA PRO A 283 6.39 16.69 19.82
C PRO A 283 6.15 18.06 19.18
N TYR A 284 6.45 19.11 19.95
CA TYR A 284 6.62 20.46 19.43
C TYR A 284 7.90 20.55 18.61
N GLY A 285 7.88 21.39 17.59
CA GLY A 285 9.04 21.71 16.78
C GLY A 285 8.88 23.03 16.07
N SER A 286 9.92 23.39 15.33
CA SER A 286 9.84 24.44 14.34
C SER A 286 9.59 23.80 12.97
N ILE A 287 8.54 24.27 12.29
CA ILE A 287 8.23 23.92 10.91
C ILE A 287 8.38 25.23 10.13
N GLU A 288 9.39 25.35 9.27
CA GLU A 288 9.68 26.61 8.55
C GLU A 288 9.73 27.85 9.46
N ASP A 289 10.47 27.75 10.55
CA ASP A 289 10.65 28.84 11.54
C ASP A 289 9.36 29.27 12.27
N LEU A 290 8.24 28.60 12.01
CA LEU A 290 6.97 28.74 12.74
C LEU A 290 6.80 27.60 13.75
N LEU A 291 6.00 27.84 14.79
CA LEU A 291 5.69 26.80 15.77
C LEU A 291 4.75 25.77 15.13
N GLY A 292 5.14 24.50 15.18
CA GLY A 292 4.34 23.38 14.67
C GLY A 292 4.57 22.09 15.44
N ALA A 293 3.81 21.05 15.11
CA ALA A 293 3.92 19.74 15.73
C ALA A 293 4.02 18.63 14.68
N LYS A 294 4.82 17.61 15.02
CA LYS A 294 4.92 16.37 14.25
C LYS A 294 4.16 15.27 14.98
N VAL A 295 2.86 15.23 14.75
CA VAL A 295 1.93 14.33 15.41
C VAL A 295 2.08 12.92 14.85
N VAL A 296 2.08 11.92 15.72
CA VAL A 296 1.99 10.50 15.35
C VAL A 296 0.72 9.94 15.97
N PHE A 297 -0.01 9.14 15.20
CA PHE A 297 -1.25 8.53 15.65
C PHE A 297 -1.32 7.06 15.27
N GLN A 298 -2.17 6.33 16.00
CA GLN A 298 -2.55 4.96 15.70
C GLN A 298 -4.07 4.88 15.60
N ALA A 299 -4.58 4.24 14.54
CA ALA A 299 -6.01 4.00 14.42
C ALA A 299 -6.43 2.77 15.23
N GLN A 300 -7.62 2.85 15.82
CA GLN A 300 -8.22 1.78 16.61
C GLN A 300 -9.56 1.36 16.00
N TYR A 301 -10.01 0.17 16.36
CA TYR A 301 -11.31 -0.31 15.92
C TYR A 301 -12.42 0.44 16.63
N ASN A 302 -13.23 1.19 15.89
CA ASN A 302 -14.40 1.84 16.44
C ASN A 302 -15.60 0.88 16.40
N ALA A 303 -16.13 0.52 17.57
CA ALA A 303 -17.24 -0.43 17.67
C ALA A 303 -18.56 0.08 17.08
N ALA A 304 -18.78 1.40 17.08
CA ALA A 304 -20.00 1.99 16.54
C ALA A 304 -19.97 2.05 15.00
N ALA A 305 -18.82 2.40 14.42
CA ALA A 305 -18.63 2.41 12.97
C ALA A 305 -18.44 1.00 12.40
N GLY A 306 -17.90 0.06 13.19
CA GLY A 306 -17.65 -1.33 12.79
C GLY A 306 -16.34 -1.53 12.01
N TYR A 307 -15.44 -0.54 12.00
CA TYR A 307 -14.15 -0.60 11.32
C TYR A 307 -13.12 0.35 11.95
N SER A 308 -11.84 0.09 11.68
CA SER A 308 -10.73 1.01 12.02
C SER A 308 -10.32 1.91 10.86
N LEU A 309 -10.52 1.46 9.62
CA LEU A 309 -10.29 2.21 8.40
C LEU A 309 -11.24 1.72 7.31
N GLN A 310 -11.78 2.65 6.55
CA GLN A 310 -12.46 2.39 5.29
C GLN A 310 -11.88 3.33 4.23
N ALA A 311 -11.52 2.77 3.07
CA ALA A 311 -11.11 3.59 1.93
C ALA A 311 -12.24 3.59 0.90
N VAL A 312 -12.70 4.76 0.47
CA VAL A 312 -13.74 4.91 -0.54
C VAL A 312 -13.12 5.53 -1.79
N LEU A 313 -13.16 4.81 -2.90
CA LEU A 313 -12.64 5.24 -4.19
C LEU A 313 -13.81 5.44 -5.15
N THR A 314 -13.91 6.61 -5.77
CA THR A 314 -14.85 6.87 -6.85
C THR A 314 -14.07 7.09 -8.15
N ASN A 315 -14.36 6.31 -9.18
CA ASN A 315 -13.67 6.36 -10.49
C ASN A 315 -14.53 5.73 -11.60
N ALA A 316 -13.94 5.55 -12.79
CA ALA A 316 -14.58 4.93 -13.94
C ALA A 316 -14.33 3.41 -14.09
N VAL A 317 -13.72 2.77 -13.08
CA VAL A 317 -13.35 1.35 -13.13
C VAL A 317 -14.53 0.51 -12.64
N SER A 318 -15.00 -0.45 -13.42
CA SER A 318 -16.21 -1.21 -13.07
C SER A 318 -16.01 -2.19 -11.90
N GLY A 319 -14.76 -2.53 -11.53
CA GLY A 319 -14.47 -3.45 -10.43
C GLY A 319 -12.98 -3.78 -10.26
N TYR A 320 -12.67 -4.42 -9.12
CA TYR A 320 -11.32 -4.77 -8.66
C TYR A 320 -11.24 -6.23 -8.18
#